data_AF-A0A926A8K4-F1
#
_entry.id   AF-A0A926A8K4-F1
#
_cell.length_a   1.000
_cell.length_b   1.000
_cell.length_c   1.000
_cell.angle_alpha   90.00
_cell.angle_beta   90.00
_cell.angle_gamma   90.00
#
_symmetry.space_group_name_H-M   'P 1'
#
loop_
_entity.id
_entity.type
_entity.pdbx_description
1 polymer ?
#
loop_
_entity_poly.entity_id
_entity_poly.type
_entity_poly.pdbx_seq_one_letter_code
_entity_poly.pdbx_strand_id
1 'polypeptide(L)'
;MLGWPVAAQFVAAVLVSDLVNYWSHRALHEVPILWRVHAVHHSSEDLDWLSTSRGHPIDQILVAAAATLPLYAVGVDLSLAGGVLAVNFLFPFLVHANTRLTLRPLSAVVVTPAFHHRHHARERDAVNRNYGAIFSFWDRIFGSWHLPDRMPLAYGTDTPVARGWAGQMLHPFRRPEVAHAPEHTAWDLEMLTDALPPGHRLRLTVRPDSIVVRHGSTTGRIRRCATPGWPEVVVLGHGARAL
;
A
#
# COMPACT_ATOMS: atom_id res chain seq x y z
N MET A 1 -4.11 -6.63 34.92
CA MET A 1 -3.67 -7.89 34.26
C MET A 1 -3.17 -8.97 35.24
N LEU A 2 -2.85 -8.64 36.49
CA LEU A 2 -2.19 -9.51 37.51
C LEU A 2 -2.93 -10.79 37.96
N GLY A 3 -4.03 -11.20 37.32
CA GLY A 3 -4.77 -12.42 37.68
C GLY A 3 -5.02 -13.38 36.52
N TRP A 4 -4.61 -13.04 35.30
CA TRP A 4 -4.81 -13.91 34.14
C TRP A 4 -3.63 -14.90 33.99
N PRO A 5 -3.86 -16.11 33.43
CA PRO A 5 -2.76 -16.98 33.03
C PRO A 5 -1.77 -16.25 32.12
N VAL A 6 -0.47 -16.53 32.27
CA VAL A 6 0.61 -15.87 31.50
C VAL A 6 0.35 -15.92 29.99
N ALA A 7 -0.12 -17.07 29.48
CA ALA A 7 -0.47 -17.22 28.06
C ALA A 7 -1.59 -16.26 27.62
N ALA A 8 -2.61 -16.04 28.45
CA ALA A 8 -3.70 -15.11 28.13
C ALA A 8 -3.23 -13.65 28.17
N GLN A 9 -2.35 -13.30 29.11
CA GLN A 9 -1.70 -11.99 29.15
C GLN A 9 -0.86 -11.76 27.89
N PHE A 10 -0.10 -12.76 27.47
CA PHE A 10 0.72 -12.69 26.26
C PHE A 10 -0.13 -12.49 25.00
N VAL A 11 -1.18 -13.30 24.82
CA VAL A 11 -2.08 -13.16 23.66
C VAL A 11 -2.76 -11.78 23.66
N ALA A 12 -3.21 -11.28 24.81
CA ALA A 12 -3.78 -9.94 24.91
C ALA A 12 -2.75 -8.85 24.55
N ALA A 13 -1.51 -8.99 25.02
CA ALA A 13 -0.43 -8.06 24.70
C ALA A 13 -0.09 -8.06 23.19
N VAL A 14 -0.04 -9.24 22.55
CA VAL A 14 0.14 -9.34 21.09
C VAL A 14 -1.02 -8.67 20.35
N LEU A 15 -2.27 -8.92 20.74
CA LEU A 15 -3.44 -8.31 20.10
C LEU A 15 -3.44 -6.77 20.21
N VAL A 16 -3.11 -6.22 21.38
CA VAL A 16 -3.00 -4.77 21.58
C VAL A 16 -1.85 -4.21 20.76
N SER A 17 -0.67 -4.86 20.80
CA SER A 17 0.50 -4.47 20.01
C SER A 17 0.18 -4.43 18.52
N ASP A 18 -0.43 -5.50 17.99
CA ASP A 18 -0.79 -5.63 16.58
C ASP A 18 -1.84 -4.61 16.14
N LEU A 19 -2.81 -4.27 17.00
CA LEU A 19 -3.78 -3.21 16.74
C LEU A 19 -3.10 -1.83 16.62
N VAL A 20 -2.15 -1.52 17.50
CA VAL A 20 -1.38 -0.26 17.40
C VAL A 20 -0.50 -0.28 16.15
N ASN A 21 0.07 -1.44 15.83
CA ASN A 21 0.89 -1.63 14.64
C ASN A 21 0.07 -1.42 13.35
N TYR A 22 -1.15 -1.97 13.29
CA TYR A 22 -2.09 -1.75 12.20
C TYR A 22 -2.33 -0.26 11.91
N TRP A 23 -2.62 0.55 12.94
CA TRP A 23 -2.86 1.98 12.76
C TRP A 23 -1.59 2.76 12.41
N SER A 24 -0.46 2.37 12.99
CA SER A 24 0.84 2.96 12.68
C SER A 24 1.24 2.68 11.23
N HIS A 25 1.04 1.45 10.78
CA HIS A 25 1.28 1.01 9.41
C HIS A 25 0.36 1.72 8.41
N ARG A 26 -0.94 1.82 8.74
CA ARG A 26 -1.87 2.62 7.97
C ARG A 26 -1.44 4.08 7.84
N ALA A 27 -0.98 4.69 8.92
CA ALA A 27 -0.45 6.06 8.89
C ALA A 27 0.84 6.17 8.06
N LEU A 28 1.73 5.18 8.11
CA LEU A 28 2.93 5.10 7.27
C LEU A 28 2.60 5.09 5.78
N HIS A 29 1.45 4.56 5.38
CA HIS A 29 0.97 4.59 4.00
C HIS A 29 0.19 5.84 3.63
N GLU A 30 -0.73 6.27 4.48
CA GLU A 30 -1.70 7.32 4.14
C GLU A 30 -1.18 8.74 4.41
N VAL A 31 -0.20 8.92 5.29
CA VAL A 31 0.37 10.25 5.60
C VAL A 31 1.60 10.51 4.73
N PRO A 32 1.60 11.54 3.85
CA PRO A 32 2.66 11.70 2.83
C PRO A 32 4.09 11.80 3.36
N ILE A 33 4.29 12.42 4.54
CA ILE A 33 5.63 12.52 5.13
C ILE A 33 6.13 11.18 5.69
N LEU A 34 5.22 10.36 6.23
CA LEU A 34 5.54 9.04 6.74
C LEU A 34 5.77 8.05 5.59
N TRP A 35 4.98 8.16 4.52
CA TRP A 35 5.15 7.37 3.30
C TRP A 35 6.54 7.56 2.69
N ARG A 36 7.11 8.75 2.71
CA ARG A 36 8.48 8.96 2.22
C ARG A 36 9.52 8.13 2.97
N VAL A 37 9.27 7.83 4.24
CA VAL A 37 10.12 6.94 5.05
C VAL A 37 9.83 5.48 4.69
N HIS A 38 8.55 5.12 4.67
CA HIS A 38 8.09 3.75 4.46
C HIS A 38 8.26 3.24 3.01
N ALA A 39 8.29 4.15 2.03
CA ALA A 39 8.53 3.84 0.62
C ALA A 39 9.87 3.11 0.40
N VAL A 40 10.86 3.32 1.27
CA VAL A 40 12.13 2.58 1.23
C VAL A 40 11.87 1.08 1.39
N HIS A 41 10.97 0.69 2.30
CA HIS A 41 10.55 -0.68 2.51
C HIS A 41 9.82 -1.25 1.28
N HIS A 42 8.84 -0.50 0.77
CA HIS A 42 8.08 -0.87 -0.42
C HIS A 42 8.85 -0.82 -1.74
N SER A 43 10.08 -0.30 -1.75
CA SER A 43 10.86 -0.13 -2.98
C SER A 43 11.47 -1.40 -3.56
N SER A 44 11.21 -2.57 -2.94
CA SER A 44 11.70 -3.84 -3.50
C SER A 44 10.84 -4.25 -4.69
N GLU A 45 11.47 -4.47 -5.84
CA GLU A 45 10.82 -5.01 -7.05
C GLU A 45 10.74 -6.54 -7.00
N ASP A 46 11.56 -7.16 -6.16
CA ASP A 46 11.56 -8.59 -5.84
C ASP A 46 11.31 -8.77 -4.35
N LEU A 47 10.26 -9.52 -3.98
CA LEU A 47 9.95 -9.82 -2.59
C LEU A 47 10.41 -11.22 -2.18
N ASP A 48 11.16 -11.23 -1.09
CA ASP A 48 11.57 -12.42 -0.34
C ASP A 48 11.65 -12.11 1.16
N TRP A 49 11.97 -13.12 1.96
CA TRP A 49 12.05 -12.98 3.42
C TRP A 49 13.04 -11.88 3.87
N LEU A 50 14.10 -11.62 3.11
CA LEU A 50 15.09 -10.56 3.40
C LEU A 50 14.56 -9.15 3.12
N SER A 51 13.49 -9.02 2.33
CA SER A 51 12.84 -7.73 2.06
C SER A 51 12.34 -7.05 3.34
N THR A 52 12.08 -7.81 4.40
CA THR A 52 11.86 -7.31 5.77
C THR A 52 12.98 -6.36 6.25
N SER A 53 14.23 -6.66 5.92
CA SER A 53 15.40 -5.88 6.37
C SER A 53 15.63 -4.60 5.57
N ARG A 54 14.94 -4.46 4.43
CA ARG A 54 14.99 -3.24 3.62
C ARG A 54 14.04 -2.23 4.24
N GLY A 55 14.60 -1.24 4.95
CA GLY A 55 13.80 -0.18 5.57
C GLY A 55 14.67 0.96 6.07
N HIS A 56 14.04 2.11 6.28
CA HIS A 56 14.73 3.26 6.88
C HIS A 56 14.77 3.11 8.41
N PRO A 57 15.86 3.48 9.11
CA PRO A 57 15.95 3.35 10.57
C PRO A 57 14.82 4.07 11.33
N ILE A 58 14.37 5.23 10.84
CA ILE A 58 13.21 5.95 11.39
C ILE A 58 11.96 5.06 11.37
N ASP A 59 11.72 4.34 10.27
CA ASP A 59 10.59 3.41 10.16
C ASP A 59 10.64 2.34 11.25
N GLN A 60 11.79 1.67 11.34
CA GLN A 60 12.03 0.58 12.29
C GLN A 60 11.86 1.04 13.74
N ILE A 61 12.35 2.23 14.07
CA ILE A 61 12.20 2.83 15.40
C ILE A 61 10.73 3.18 15.67
N LEU A 62 10.03 3.80 14.72
CA LEU A 62 8.63 4.18 14.89
C LEU A 62 7.73 2.96 15.08
N VAL A 63 7.88 1.94 14.24
CA VAL A 63 7.11 0.70 14.33
C VAL A 63 7.40 -0.04 15.63
N ALA A 64 8.68 -0.22 16.00
CA ALA A 64 9.05 -0.89 17.24
C ALA A 64 8.54 -0.14 18.48
N ALA A 65 8.66 1.20 18.50
CA ALA A 65 8.20 2.03 19.59
C ALA A 65 6.67 1.99 19.72
N ALA A 66 5.94 2.11 18.61
CA ALA A 66 4.48 2.03 18.59
C ALA A 66 3.98 0.66 19.09
N ALA A 67 4.65 -0.42 18.69
CA ALA A 67 4.27 -1.77 19.08
C ALA A 67 4.55 -2.10 20.56
N THR A 68 5.51 -1.42 21.22
CA THR A 68 6.01 -1.83 22.55
C THR A 68 5.82 -0.79 23.67
N LEU A 69 5.98 0.51 23.40
CA LEU A 69 5.84 1.54 24.44
C LEU A 69 4.48 1.56 25.13
N PRO A 70 3.33 1.38 24.43
CA PRO A 70 2.04 1.30 25.09
C PRO A 70 1.94 0.14 26.08
N LEU A 71 2.59 -1.00 25.79
CA LEU A 71 2.60 -2.16 26.69
C LEU A 71 3.37 -1.85 27.97
N TYR A 72 4.51 -1.18 27.86
CA TYR A 72 5.28 -0.73 29.03
C TYR A 72 4.51 0.31 29.85
N ALA A 73 3.84 1.26 29.20
CA ALA A 73 3.08 2.31 29.86
C ALA A 73 1.93 1.77 30.72
N VAL A 74 1.30 0.65 30.31
CA VAL A 74 0.24 -0.02 31.08
C VAL A 74 0.76 -1.08 32.05
N GLY A 75 2.08 -1.19 32.22
CA GLY A 75 2.72 -2.05 33.20
C GLY A 75 2.76 -3.53 32.83
N VAL A 76 2.80 -3.88 31.53
CA VAL A 76 3.08 -5.26 31.10
C VAL A 76 4.49 -5.66 31.55
N ASP A 77 4.62 -6.86 32.08
CA ASP A 77 5.91 -7.42 32.50
C ASP A 77 6.96 -7.39 31.36
N LEU A 78 8.21 -7.11 31.71
CA LEU A 78 9.30 -6.91 30.74
C LEU A 78 9.57 -8.18 29.91
N SER A 79 9.43 -9.37 30.50
CA SER A 79 9.63 -10.63 29.76
C SER A 79 8.52 -10.86 28.74
N LEU A 80 7.26 -10.54 29.09
CA LEU A 80 6.13 -10.60 28.17
C LEU A 80 6.29 -9.59 27.03
N ALA A 81 6.64 -8.35 27.35
CA ALA A 81 6.88 -7.32 26.34
C ALA A 81 8.05 -7.68 25.41
N GLY A 82 9.13 -8.27 25.94
CA GLY A 82 10.24 -8.81 25.15
C GLY A 82 9.80 -9.93 24.20
N GLY A 83 8.91 -10.83 24.64
CA GLY A 83 8.30 -11.83 23.77
C GLY A 83 7.47 -11.23 22.64
N VAL A 84 6.67 -10.19 22.94
CA VAL A 84 5.88 -9.47 21.91
C VAL A 84 6.79 -8.78 20.91
N LEU A 85 7.88 -8.16 21.36
CA LEU A 85 8.90 -7.57 20.48
C LEU A 85 9.53 -8.64 19.57
N ALA A 86 9.86 -9.81 20.10
CA ALA A 86 10.41 -10.91 19.31
C ALA A 86 9.42 -11.41 18.24
N VAL A 87 8.12 -11.52 18.57
CA VAL A 87 7.08 -11.88 17.58
C VAL A 87 7.00 -10.81 16.48
N ASN A 88 6.91 -9.53 16.83
CA ASN A 88 6.87 -8.44 15.87
C ASN A 88 8.13 -8.35 15.00
N PHE A 89 9.29 -8.80 15.50
CA PHE A 89 10.53 -8.84 14.74
C PHE A 89 10.62 -10.04 13.79
N LEU A 90 10.21 -11.23 14.24
CA LEU A 90 10.37 -12.47 13.49
C LEU A 90 9.25 -12.70 12.47
N PHE A 91 8.01 -12.34 12.81
CA PHE A 91 6.85 -12.60 11.97
C PHE A 91 6.91 -11.93 10.58
N PRO A 92 7.43 -10.69 10.43
CA PRO A 92 7.68 -10.07 9.13
C PRO A 92 8.49 -10.94 8.17
N PHE A 93 9.53 -11.65 8.63
CA PHE A 93 10.32 -12.53 7.76
C PHE A 93 9.48 -13.65 7.13
N LEU A 94 8.49 -14.18 7.86
CA LEU A 94 7.56 -15.18 7.36
C LEU A 94 6.64 -14.60 6.28
N VAL A 95 6.03 -13.44 6.53
CA VAL A 95 5.03 -12.88 5.61
C VAL A 95 5.62 -12.25 4.35
N HIS A 96 6.92 -11.93 4.34
CA HIS A 96 7.63 -11.56 3.11
C HIS A 96 8.23 -12.76 2.36
N ALA A 97 8.20 -13.97 2.94
CA ALA A 97 8.80 -15.13 2.31
C ALA A 97 8.21 -15.37 0.92
N ASN A 98 9.07 -15.69 -0.06
CA ASN A 98 8.75 -15.90 -1.47
C ASN A 98 7.95 -17.20 -1.73
N THR A 99 6.93 -17.46 -0.91
CA THR A 99 6.04 -18.60 -0.97
C THR A 99 4.64 -18.14 -1.38
N ARG A 100 3.89 -19.03 -2.04
CA ARG A 100 2.52 -18.72 -2.49
C ARG A 100 1.46 -19.14 -1.49
N LEU A 101 1.78 -19.11 -0.19
CA LEU A 101 0.90 -19.61 0.85
C LEU A 101 -0.37 -18.74 0.92
N THR A 102 -1.44 -19.24 0.30
CA THR A 102 -2.74 -18.57 0.15
C THR A 102 -3.83 -19.44 0.77
N LEU A 103 -3.68 -19.76 2.05
CA LEU A 103 -4.69 -20.52 2.79
C LEU A 103 -5.84 -19.58 3.15
N ARG A 104 -6.84 -19.40 2.27
CA ARG A 104 -7.88 -18.36 2.43
C ARG A 104 -8.55 -18.31 3.82
N PRO A 105 -8.91 -19.44 4.47
CA PRO A 105 -9.44 -19.40 5.83
C PRO A 105 -8.44 -18.84 6.86
N LEU A 106 -7.16 -19.18 6.69
CA LEU A 106 -6.08 -18.63 7.53
C LEU A 106 -5.85 -17.16 7.22
N SER A 107 -5.78 -16.80 5.93
CA SER A 107 -5.62 -15.42 5.49
C SER A 107 -6.69 -14.54 6.11
N ALA A 108 -7.93 -15.00 6.29
CA ALA A 108 -9.01 -14.21 6.88
C ALA A 108 -8.81 -13.79 8.35
N VAL A 109 -7.81 -14.36 9.04
CA VAL A 109 -7.50 -14.11 10.46
C VAL A 109 -6.06 -13.66 10.66
N VAL A 110 -5.11 -14.33 10.01
CA VAL A 110 -3.67 -14.11 10.14
C VAL A 110 -3.10 -13.66 8.79
N VAL A 111 -2.16 -12.73 8.83
CA VAL A 111 -1.43 -12.28 7.64
C VAL A 111 -0.62 -13.44 7.08
N THR A 112 -0.87 -13.79 5.83
CA THR A 112 -0.14 -14.81 5.09
C THR A 112 0.81 -14.17 4.07
N PRO A 113 1.81 -14.90 3.55
CA PRO A 113 2.67 -14.41 2.48
C PRO A 113 1.91 -13.80 1.30
N ALA A 114 0.88 -14.48 0.78
CA ALA A 114 0.07 -13.92 -0.31
C ALA A 114 -0.65 -12.61 0.07
N PHE A 115 -1.09 -12.46 1.32
CA PHE A 115 -1.78 -11.26 1.80
C PHE A 115 -0.83 -10.06 1.92
N HIS A 116 0.38 -10.30 2.44
CA HIS A 116 1.39 -9.26 2.60
C HIS A 116 2.11 -8.92 1.29
N HIS A 117 2.34 -9.89 0.41
CA HIS A 117 2.77 -9.61 -0.95
C HIS A 117 1.75 -8.74 -1.67
N ARG A 118 0.45 -8.98 -1.45
CA ARG A 118 -0.60 -8.14 -2.00
C ARG A 118 -0.54 -6.70 -1.46
N HIS A 119 -0.17 -6.51 -0.21
CA HIS A 119 0.06 -5.18 0.36
C HIS A 119 1.23 -4.43 -0.33
N HIS A 120 2.30 -5.14 -0.68
CA HIS A 120 3.45 -4.61 -1.42
C HIS A 120 3.25 -4.46 -2.94
N ALA A 121 2.09 -4.89 -3.43
CA ALA A 121 1.80 -4.90 -4.85
C ALA A 121 1.68 -3.48 -5.40
N ARG A 122 2.22 -3.25 -6.61
CA ARG A 122 2.15 -1.95 -7.28
C ARG A 122 0.81 -1.72 -7.98
N GLU A 123 -0.01 -2.76 -8.13
CA GLU A 123 -1.32 -2.63 -8.78
C GLU A 123 -2.24 -1.63 -8.07
N ARG A 124 -3.00 -0.87 -8.87
CA ARG A 124 -3.93 0.20 -8.42
C ARG A 124 -4.88 -0.25 -7.31
N ASP A 125 -5.44 -1.45 -7.44
CA ASP A 125 -6.42 -1.99 -6.51
C ASP A 125 -5.76 -2.55 -5.23
N ALA A 126 -4.43 -2.52 -5.11
CA ALA A 126 -3.67 -2.88 -3.92
C ALA A 126 -3.24 -1.69 -3.05
N VAL A 127 -3.24 -0.48 -3.63
CA VAL A 127 -2.83 0.75 -2.94
C VAL A 127 -3.69 0.97 -1.70
N ASN A 128 -3.05 1.24 -0.57
CA ASN A 128 -3.71 1.53 0.71
C ASN A 128 -4.65 0.41 1.17
N ARG A 129 -4.17 -0.83 1.08
CA ARG A 129 -4.87 -2.05 1.52
C ARG A 129 -3.94 -2.91 2.38
N ASN A 130 -4.54 -3.79 3.17
CA ASN A 130 -3.84 -4.87 3.88
C ASN A 130 -2.73 -4.40 4.85
N TYR A 131 -3.08 -3.59 5.84
CA TYR A 131 -2.15 -3.03 6.83
C TYR A 131 -1.85 -3.95 8.02
N GLY A 132 -2.57 -5.05 8.20
CA GLY A 132 -2.30 -6.00 9.28
C GLY A 132 -0.84 -6.47 9.28
N ALA A 133 -0.20 -6.49 10.45
CA ALA A 133 1.17 -6.98 10.60
C ALA A 133 1.19 -8.48 10.97
N ILE A 134 0.39 -8.89 11.96
CA ILE A 134 0.20 -10.29 12.38
C ILE A 134 -1.21 -10.76 12.03
N PHE A 135 -2.23 -9.97 12.43
CA PHE A 135 -3.62 -10.33 12.20
C PHE A 135 -4.25 -9.47 11.11
N SER A 136 -4.76 -10.15 10.09
CA SER A 136 -5.37 -9.55 8.92
C SER A 136 -6.87 -9.32 9.10
N PHE A 137 -7.48 -9.86 10.18
CA PHE A 137 -8.88 -9.54 10.47
C PHE A 137 -9.09 -8.04 10.78
N TRP A 138 -8.06 -7.32 11.23
CA TRP A 138 -8.12 -5.87 11.40
C TRP A 138 -8.49 -5.17 10.09
N ASP A 139 -7.95 -5.64 8.96
CA ASP A 139 -8.28 -5.10 7.64
C ASP A 139 -9.74 -5.31 7.27
N ARG A 140 -10.39 -6.35 7.78
CA ARG A 140 -11.83 -6.58 7.59
C ARG A 140 -12.65 -5.66 8.48
N ILE A 141 -12.23 -5.48 9.73
CA ILE A 141 -12.88 -4.58 10.70
C ILE A 141 -12.80 -3.12 10.22
N PHE A 142 -11.66 -2.70 9.68
CA PHE A 142 -11.38 -1.32 9.31
C PHE A 142 -11.42 -1.04 7.80
N GLY A 143 -11.86 -2.01 6.99
CA GLY A 143 -12.24 -1.81 5.59
C GLY A 143 -11.08 -1.69 4.59
N SER A 144 -9.90 -2.21 4.90
CA SER A 144 -8.71 -2.22 4.04
C SER A 144 -8.41 -3.58 3.42
N TRP A 145 -9.20 -4.61 3.71
CA TRP A 145 -8.97 -5.97 3.21
C TRP A 145 -9.14 -6.09 1.69
N HIS A 146 -8.14 -6.65 1.01
CA HIS A 146 -8.21 -7.01 -0.41
C HIS A 146 -7.26 -8.16 -0.77
N LEU A 147 -7.81 -9.32 -1.17
CA LEU A 147 -7.00 -10.49 -1.55
C LEU A 147 -7.62 -11.20 -2.77
N PRO A 148 -7.12 -10.93 -3.99
CA PRO A 148 -7.55 -11.63 -5.19
C PRO A 148 -6.99 -13.05 -5.25
N ASP A 149 -7.60 -13.93 -6.07
CA ASP A 149 -7.16 -15.32 -6.26
C ASP A 149 -5.98 -15.44 -7.24
N ARG A 150 -4.98 -14.57 -7.07
CA ARG A 150 -3.71 -14.57 -7.81
C ARG A 150 -2.62 -13.84 -7.00
N MET A 151 -1.36 -14.15 -7.27
CA MET A 151 -0.24 -13.34 -6.78
C MET A 151 -0.17 -11.99 -7.52
N PRO A 152 0.48 -10.97 -6.92
CA PRO A 152 0.79 -9.71 -7.58
C PRO A 152 1.62 -9.89 -8.85
N LEU A 153 1.41 -9.00 -9.82
CA LEU A 153 2.15 -8.99 -11.08
C LEU A 153 3.47 -8.23 -10.96
N ALA A 154 3.54 -7.22 -10.08
CA ALA A 154 4.72 -6.40 -9.86
C ALA A 154 4.75 -5.83 -8.44
N TYR A 155 5.95 -5.62 -7.92
CA TYR A 155 6.22 -4.94 -6.65
C TYR A 155 6.98 -3.63 -6.90
N GLY A 156 7.23 -2.88 -5.84
CA GLY A 156 7.92 -1.59 -5.90
C GLY A 156 6.97 -0.41 -5.71
N THR A 157 7.54 0.79 -5.78
CA THR A 157 6.82 2.05 -5.61
C THR A 157 6.61 2.77 -6.93
N ASP A 158 5.54 3.58 -7.03
CA ASP A 158 5.29 4.40 -8.23
C ASP A 158 6.32 5.49 -8.45
N THR A 159 6.87 6.04 -7.36
CA THR A 159 8.02 6.93 -7.40
C THR A 159 9.28 6.11 -7.11
N PRO A 160 10.28 6.11 -7.99
CA PRO A 160 11.52 5.37 -7.75
C PRO A 160 12.21 5.82 -6.46
N VAL A 161 12.54 4.86 -5.60
CA VAL A 161 13.48 5.10 -4.50
C VAL A 161 14.90 4.92 -5.04
N ALA A 162 15.79 5.87 -4.70
CA ALA A 162 17.16 5.83 -5.17
C ALA A 162 17.86 4.52 -4.80
N ARG A 163 18.62 3.96 -5.76
CA ARG A 163 19.40 2.73 -5.56
C ARG A 163 20.57 2.97 -4.60
N GLY A 164 21.01 1.88 -3.97
CA GLY A 164 22.11 1.89 -3.01
C GLY A 164 21.69 2.43 -1.64
N TRP A 165 22.41 1.98 -0.60
CA TRP A 165 22.07 2.27 0.79
C TRP A 165 21.97 3.77 1.09
N ALA A 166 22.97 4.56 0.68
CA ALA A 166 22.97 6.01 0.92
C ALA A 166 21.82 6.73 0.21
N GLY A 167 21.42 6.25 -0.98
CA GLY A 167 20.27 6.77 -1.71
C GLY A 167 18.97 6.55 -0.96
N GLN A 168 18.78 5.35 -0.40
CA GLN A 168 17.62 4.99 0.40
C GLN A 168 17.56 5.78 1.73
N MET A 169 18.68 5.98 2.42
CA MET A 169 18.73 6.76 3.67
C MET A 169 18.41 8.24 3.45
N LEU A 170 18.78 8.80 2.31
CA LEU A 170 18.50 10.19 1.99
C LEU A 170 17.12 10.39 1.35
N HIS A 171 16.46 9.32 0.89
CA HIS A 171 15.19 9.39 0.18
C HIS A 171 14.12 10.20 0.93
N PRO A 172 13.89 9.99 2.25
CA PRO A 172 12.84 10.70 2.97
C PRO A 172 13.06 12.21 3.05
N PHE A 173 14.28 12.69 2.79
CA PHE A 173 14.68 14.09 2.89
C PHE A 173 14.84 14.78 1.53
N ARG A 174 14.80 14.02 0.42
CA ARG A 174 14.89 14.57 -0.93
C ARG A 174 13.58 15.20 -1.37
N ARG A 175 13.62 16.28 -2.15
CA ARG A 175 12.37 16.82 -2.72
C ARG A 175 11.65 15.71 -3.50
N PRO A 176 10.32 15.63 -3.44
CA PRO A 176 9.59 14.67 -4.25
C PRO A 176 9.99 14.92 -5.70
N GLU A 177 10.60 13.92 -6.35
CA GLU A 177 10.62 13.91 -7.80
C GLU A 177 9.15 13.85 -8.22
N VAL A 178 8.73 14.80 -9.06
CA VAL A 178 7.43 14.72 -9.71
C VAL A 178 7.44 13.40 -10.44
N ALA A 179 6.63 12.45 -10.00
CA ALA A 179 6.52 11.16 -10.68
C ALA A 179 6.22 11.46 -12.14
N HIS A 180 7.17 11.13 -13.02
CA HIS A 180 6.85 11.02 -14.43
C HIS A 180 5.83 9.89 -14.51
N ALA A 181 4.57 10.26 -14.70
CA ALA A 181 3.51 9.28 -14.75
C ALA A 181 3.90 8.20 -15.76
N PRO A 182 3.79 6.92 -15.37
CA PRO A 182 4.54 5.81 -15.95
C PRO A 182 4.44 5.81 -17.48
N GLU A 183 5.55 5.45 -18.13
CA GLU A 183 5.63 5.21 -19.59
C GLU A 183 4.71 4.07 -20.07
N HIS A 184 3.94 3.44 -19.18
CA HIS A 184 2.69 2.79 -19.54
C HIS A 184 1.62 3.83 -19.90
N THR A 185 1.95 4.67 -20.89
CA THR A 185 1.03 5.38 -21.76
C THR A 185 0.37 4.40 -22.73
N ALA A 186 -0.32 3.41 -22.20
CA ALA A 186 -1.60 3.08 -22.80
C ALA A 186 -2.59 3.88 -21.97
N TRP A 187 -3.07 4.99 -22.50
CA TRP A 187 -4.41 5.39 -22.10
C TRP A 187 -5.26 4.12 -22.21
N ASP A 188 -5.89 3.66 -21.13
CA ASP A 188 -6.81 2.52 -21.21
C ASP A 188 -7.97 2.96 -22.10
N LEU A 189 -7.77 2.84 -23.41
CA LEU A 189 -8.74 3.21 -24.45
C LEU A 189 -9.97 2.30 -24.36
N GLU A 190 -9.82 1.13 -23.73
CA GLU A 190 -10.91 0.24 -23.33
C GLU A 190 -11.92 0.95 -22.41
N MET A 191 -11.46 1.72 -21.39
CA MET A 191 -12.38 2.49 -20.54
C MET A 191 -13.17 3.56 -21.30
N LEU A 192 -12.60 4.14 -22.37
CA LEU A 192 -13.27 5.16 -23.18
C LEU A 192 -14.24 4.55 -24.21
N THR A 193 -14.08 3.27 -24.54
CA THR A 193 -14.91 2.59 -25.54
C THR A 193 -16.10 1.86 -24.91
N ASP A 194 -15.99 1.37 -23.68
CA ASP A 194 -17.11 0.76 -22.92
C ASP A 194 -18.23 1.74 -22.56
N ALA A 195 -17.94 3.05 -22.53
CA ALA A 195 -18.92 4.09 -22.23
C ALA A 195 -19.81 4.48 -23.43
N LEU A 196 -19.60 3.91 -24.63
CA LEU A 196 -20.30 4.33 -25.84
C LEU A 196 -21.20 3.24 -26.43
N PRO A 197 -22.39 3.61 -26.95
CA PRO A 197 -23.26 2.67 -27.66
C PRO A 197 -22.55 2.09 -28.91
N PRO A 198 -22.83 0.81 -29.27
CA PRO A 198 -22.26 0.19 -30.47
C PRO A 198 -22.47 1.04 -31.73
N GLY A 199 -21.44 1.12 -32.59
CA GLY A 199 -21.51 1.80 -33.89
C GLY A 199 -21.03 3.26 -33.93
N HIS A 200 -20.67 3.85 -32.79
CA HIS A 200 -20.12 5.21 -32.73
C HIS A 200 -18.60 5.20 -32.98
N ARG A 201 -18.11 6.04 -33.91
CA ARG A 201 -16.68 6.19 -34.20
C ARG A 201 -16.13 7.43 -33.50
N LEU A 202 -15.23 7.23 -32.54
CA LEU A 202 -14.43 8.30 -31.97
C LEU A 202 -13.14 8.50 -32.77
N ARG A 203 -12.71 9.75 -32.95
CA ARG A 203 -11.31 10.05 -33.27
C ARG A 203 -10.60 10.54 -32.03
N LEU A 204 -9.54 9.83 -31.66
CA LEU A 204 -8.67 10.17 -30.54
C LEU A 204 -7.37 10.75 -31.09
N THR A 205 -6.97 11.91 -30.57
CA THR A 205 -5.63 12.45 -30.79
C THR A 205 -4.93 12.51 -29.46
N VAL A 206 -3.95 11.64 -29.28
CA VAL A 206 -3.12 11.55 -28.08
C VAL A 206 -2.02 12.60 -28.16
N ARG A 207 -1.90 13.42 -27.12
CA ARG A 207 -0.81 14.39 -26.91
C ARG A 207 -0.09 14.08 -25.60
N PRO A 208 1.14 14.60 -25.40
CA PRO A 208 1.92 14.34 -24.18
C PRO A 208 1.20 14.69 -22.86
N ASP A 209 0.28 15.66 -22.90
CA ASP A 209 -0.41 16.24 -21.73
C ASP A 209 -1.94 16.06 -21.77
N SER A 210 -2.50 15.50 -22.85
CA SER A 210 -3.94 15.44 -23.06
C SER A 210 -4.39 14.41 -24.10
N ILE A 211 -5.64 13.95 -23.99
CA ILE A 211 -6.35 13.32 -25.12
C ILE A 211 -7.37 14.31 -25.65
N VAL A 212 -7.37 14.53 -26.96
CA VAL A 212 -8.49 15.17 -27.65
C VAL A 212 -9.42 14.10 -28.19
N VAL A 213 -10.68 14.13 -27.76
CA VAL A 213 -11.74 13.22 -28.20
C VAL A 213 -12.64 13.96 -29.17
N ARG A 214 -12.84 13.43 -30.38
CA ARG A 214 -13.77 13.99 -31.37
C ARG A 214 -14.87 13.00 -31.71
N HIS A 215 -16.11 13.47 -31.64
CA HIS A 215 -17.30 12.74 -32.04
C HIS A 215 -18.19 13.66 -32.88
N GLY A 216 -18.28 13.43 -34.19
CA GLY A 216 -18.94 14.37 -35.11
C GLY A 216 -18.33 15.77 -35.05
N SER A 217 -19.15 16.80 -34.79
CA SER A 217 -18.73 18.19 -34.59
C SER A 217 -18.28 18.49 -33.15
N THR A 218 -18.47 17.57 -32.21
CA THR A 218 -18.16 17.77 -30.79
C THR A 218 -16.71 17.40 -30.51
N THR A 219 -16.00 18.29 -29.79
CA THR A 219 -14.63 18.06 -29.35
C THR A 219 -14.57 18.15 -27.83
N GLY A 220 -14.03 17.14 -27.16
CA GLY A 220 -13.70 17.15 -25.74
C GLY A 220 -12.19 17.04 -25.53
N ARG A 221 -11.68 17.48 -24.37
CA ARG A 221 -10.25 17.36 -24.02
C ARG A 221 -10.08 16.80 -22.61
N ILE A 222 -9.51 15.63 -22.50
CA ILE A 222 -9.09 15.05 -21.21
C ILE A 222 -7.67 15.55 -20.94
N ARG A 223 -7.43 16.21 -19.79
CA ARG A 223 -6.09 16.68 -19.41
C ARG A 223 -5.46 15.74 -18.39
N ARG A 224 -4.14 15.59 -18.45
CA ARG A 224 -3.37 14.93 -17.39
C ARG A 224 -3.42 15.83 -16.15
N CYS A 225 -3.92 15.32 -15.02
CA CYS A 225 -3.91 16.08 -13.77
C CYS A 225 -2.47 16.31 -13.28
N ALA A 226 -2.21 17.50 -12.74
CA ALA A 226 -0.94 17.84 -12.12
C ALA A 226 -0.83 17.35 -10.66
N THR A 227 -1.95 16.96 -10.06
CA THR A 227 -1.99 16.36 -8.71
C THR A 227 -1.82 14.84 -8.79
N PRO A 228 -1.01 14.23 -7.90
CA PRO A 228 -1.00 12.78 -7.74
C PRO A 228 -2.38 12.36 -7.24
N GLY A 229 -3.20 11.77 -8.12
CA GLY A 229 -4.55 11.33 -7.78
C GLY A 229 -5.62 11.66 -8.82
N TRP A 230 -5.49 11.11 -10.04
CA TRP A 230 -6.54 11.00 -11.08
C TRP A 230 -6.68 12.16 -12.07
N PRO A 231 -6.94 11.88 -13.36
CA PRO A 231 -7.19 12.89 -14.39
C PRO A 231 -8.53 13.61 -14.18
N GLU A 232 -8.53 14.94 -14.32
CA GLU A 232 -9.72 15.76 -14.40
C GLU A 232 -10.25 15.75 -15.84
N VAL A 233 -11.46 15.23 -16.05
CA VAL A 233 -12.12 15.23 -17.36
C VAL A 233 -12.80 16.58 -17.56
N VAL A 234 -12.11 17.51 -18.23
CA VAL A 234 -12.68 18.82 -18.58
C VAL A 234 -13.34 18.74 -19.96
N VAL A 235 -14.65 18.51 -20.01
CA VAL A 235 -15.41 18.53 -21.27
C VAL A 235 -15.54 19.99 -21.75
N LEU A 236 -14.65 20.41 -22.65
CA LEU A 236 -14.75 21.72 -23.31
C LEU A 236 -15.61 21.62 -24.57
N GLY A 237 -16.93 21.63 -24.40
CA GLY A 237 -17.88 21.71 -25.51
C GLY A 237 -19.25 22.14 -25.03
N HIS A 238 -19.77 23.24 -25.57
CA HIS A 238 -21.14 23.67 -25.32
C HIS A 238 -22.13 22.58 -25.73
N GLY A 239 -22.98 22.19 -24.76
CA GLY A 239 -24.20 21.43 -25.03
C GLY A 239 -24.11 19.91 -24.85
N ALA A 240 -23.89 19.44 -23.63
CA ALA A 240 -24.49 18.18 -23.15
C ALA A 240 -24.51 18.20 -21.62
N ARG A 241 -25.71 18.05 -21.05
CA ARG A 241 -25.91 17.97 -19.60
C ARG A 241 -25.34 16.65 -19.07
N ALA A 242 -24.78 16.70 -17.87
CA ALA A 242 -24.36 15.53 -17.11
C ALA A 242 -25.55 14.57 -16.88
N LEU A 243 -25.30 13.28 -17.11
CA LEU A 243 -25.95 12.16 -16.43
C LEU A 243 -24.83 11.36 -15.76
#